data_AF-A0A958KSG5-F1
#
_entry.id   AF-A0A958KSG5-F1
#
_cell.length_a   1.000
_cell.length_b   1.000
_cell.length_c   1.000
_cell.angle_alpha   90.00
_cell.angle_beta   90.00
_cell.angle_gamma   90.00
#
_symmetry.space_group_name_H-M   'P 1'
#
loop_
_entity.id
_entity.type
_entity.pdbx_description
1 polymer ?
#
loop_
_entity_poly.entity_id
_entity_poly.type
_entity_poly.pdbx_seq_one_letter_code
_entity_poly.pdbx_strand_id
1 'polypeptide(L)'
;MGLLVSIYLSISLFAGGVEFYPPKTSVWKNTNCEKNQTCDLKGAVINVQRWVADYRDRFGDGAYNFGDTMFLSYETKNIGALENYGVVQYVKGCVYANYYKNGELQTFFPYARHVHNETPSGPTQVWLQKDWIIDSDDKDPMYNSPFPTDYADMKVPSRHGFYRWNSVENFDVNGLPISRQSETEELYGFKFPPTFPKLYIVDRPGSAFASASLIDGKPEIVAKNISLDFKVCIYKTQDIPKSVDQMGEQVFIDNPLTCFDWKSREVYNWDTKKYETPEEMSGACMASKK
;
A
#
# COMPACT_ATOMS: atom_id res chain seq x y z
N MET A 1 -3.15 0.74 63.08
CA MET A 1 -3.06 1.46 61.78
C MET A 1 -2.04 0.75 60.92
N GLY A 2 -2.49 -0.11 60.00
CA GLY A 2 -1.62 -0.77 59.01
C GLY A 2 -2.15 -0.41 57.63
N LEU A 3 -1.37 0.36 56.87
CA LEU A 3 -1.73 0.81 55.53
C LEU A 3 -1.39 -0.32 54.54
N LEU A 4 -2.42 -0.96 53.99
CA LEU A 4 -2.28 -1.89 52.86
C LEU A 4 -2.17 -1.06 51.58
N VAL A 5 -0.96 -1.00 51.02
CA VAL A 5 -0.71 -0.42 49.69
C VAL A 5 -1.02 -1.51 48.66
N SER A 6 -2.22 -1.45 48.07
CA SER A 6 -2.55 -2.26 46.89
C SER A 6 -1.87 -1.67 45.67
N ILE A 7 -0.81 -2.32 45.20
CA ILE A 7 -0.18 -2.04 43.91
C ILE A 7 -1.05 -2.68 42.83
N TYR A 8 -1.83 -1.88 42.13
CA TYR A 8 -2.48 -2.29 40.88
C TYR A 8 -1.43 -2.28 39.77
N LEU A 9 -0.85 -3.45 39.49
CA LEU A 9 -0.11 -3.66 38.24
C LEU A 9 -1.15 -3.84 37.12
N SER A 10 -1.42 -2.77 36.36
CA SER A 10 -2.16 -2.87 35.11
C SER A 10 -1.27 -3.53 34.07
N ILE A 11 -1.36 -4.86 33.94
CA ILE A 11 -0.69 -5.61 32.88
C ILE A 11 -1.47 -5.38 31.57
N SER A 12 -1.13 -4.31 30.85
CA SER A 12 -1.59 -4.09 29.49
C SER A 12 -0.72 -4.89 28.51
N LEU A 13 -0.80 -6.23 28.55
CA LEU A 13 -0.10 -7.10 27.60
C LEU A 13 -1.12 -7.77 26.67
N PHE A 14 -1.66 -7.05 25.70
CA PHE A 14 -2.56 -7.68 24.72
C PHE A 14 -2.38 -7.17 23.28
N ALA A 15 -1.22 -6.63 22.90
CA ALA A 15 -0.91 -6.45 21.49
C ALA A 15 -0.11 -7.69 21.04
N GLY A 16 -0.71 -8.52 20.18
CA GLY A 16 0.03 -9.58 19.51
C GLY A 16 1.25 -9.00 18.80
N GLY A 17 2.37 -9.72 18.84
CA GLY A 17 3.62 -9.26 18.26
C GLY A 17 3.50 -9.08 16.73
N VAL A 18 4.11 -8.02 16.21
CA VAL A 18 4.32 -7.85 14.76
C VAL A 18 5.80 -8.10 14.48
N GLU A 19 6.08 -9.13 13.69
CA GLU A 19 7.40 -9.41 13.16
C GLU A 19 7.58 -8.67 11.82
N PHE A 20 8.71 -7.97 11.68
CA PHE A 20 9.08 -7.30 10.44
C PHE A 20 10.28 -7.99 9.81
N TYR A 21 10.20 -8.30 8.53
CA TYR A 21 11.29 -8.92 7.78
C TYR A 21 12.23 -7.83 7.24
N PRO A 22 13.50 -8.17 6.95
CA PRO A 22 14.40 -7.25 6.26
C PRO A 22 13.77 -6.77 4.94
N PRO A 23 13.74 -5.46 4.69
CA PRO A 23 13.04 -4.95 3.53
C PRO A 23 13.88 -5.13 2.26
N LYS A 24 13.19 -5.26 1.13
CA LYS A 24 13.82 -5.21 -0.20
C LYS A 24 13.91 -3.77 -0.66
N THR A 25 15.12 -3.30 -0.93
CA THR A 25 15.38 -1.91 -1.34
C THR A 25 15.88 -1.85 -2.77
N SER A 26 15.35 -0.93 -3.57
CA SER A 26 15.91 -0.56 -4.86
C SER A 26 16.12 0.95 -4.94
N VAL A 27 17.25 1.36 -5.51
CA VAL A 27 17.68 2.75 -5.59
C VAL A 27 17.85 3.13 -7.05
N TRP A 28 17.28 4.25 -7.45
CA TRP A 28 17.50 4.88 -8.74
C TRP A 28 18.15 6.25 -8.55
N LYS A 29 19.21 6.51 -9.31
CA LYS A 29 19.89 7.82 -9.36
C LYS A 29 19.59 8.48 -10.69
N ASN A 30 19.25 9.77 -10.67
CA ASN A 30 18.94 10.52 -11.88
C ASN A 30 20.22 10.97 -12.62
N THR A 31 20.88 10.05 -13.31
CA THR A 31 22.14 10.33 -14.02
C THR A 31 21.93 11.04 -15.36
N ASN A 32 20.74 10.92 -15.96
CA ASN A 32 20.41 11.50 -17.28
C ASN A 32 19.59 12.80 -17.16
N CYS A 33 19.83 13.58 -16.11
CA CYS A 33 18.96 14.69 -15.75
C CYS A 33 18.92 15.81 -16.81
N GLU A 34 20.02 16.04 -17.54
CA GLU A 34 20.08 17.10 -18.56
C GLU A 34 19.16 16.78 -19.74
N LYS A 35 19.22 15.53 -20.22
CA LYS A 35 18.37 15.04 -21.33
C LYS A 35 16.89 15.16 -20.98
N ASN A 36 16.54 14.83 -19.74
CA ASN A 36 15.15 14.82 -19.29
C ASN A 36 14.72 16.17 -18.70
N GLN A 37 15.61 17.16 -18.58
CA GLN A 37 15.37 18.43 -17.87
C GLN A 37 14.84 18.21 -16.45
N THR A 38 15.52 17.35 -15.69
CA THR A 38 15.15 16.96 -14.31
C THR A 38 16.31 17.09 -13.34
N CYS A 39 17.25 18.01 -13.58
CA CYS A 39 18.45 18.12 -12.75
C CYS A 39 18.21 18.61 -11.32
N ASP A 40 17.01 19.04 -10.99
CA ASP A 40 16.54 19.26 -9.63
C ASP A 40 16.09 17.97 -8.92
N LEU A 41 15.84 16.85 -9.61
CA LEU A 41 15.62 15.52 -9.04
C LEU A 41 16.94 14.77 -8.88
N LYS A 42 17.27 14.35 -7.65
CA LYS A 42 18.49 13.58 -7.35
C LYS A 42 18.30 12.09 -7.60
N GLY A 43 17.15 11.54 -7.22
CA GLY A 43 16.89 10.11 -7.33
C GLY A 43 15.67 9.68 -6.52
N ALA A 44 15.47 8.37 -6.46
CA ALA A 44 14.37 7.74 -5.77
C ALA A 44 14.77 6.40 -5.15
N VAL A 45 14.06 6.03 -4.09
CA VAL A 45 14.27 4.77 -3.35
C VAL A 45 12.92 4.14 -3.07
N ILE A 46 12.77 2.88 -3.46
CA ILE A 46 11.65 2.03 -3.05
C ILE A 46 12.11 1.05 -1.98
N ASN A 47 11.27 0.84 -0.98
CA ASN A 47 11.45 -0.13 0.09
C ASN A 47 10.17 -0.93 0.28
N VAL A 48 10.27 -2.26 0.21
CA VAL A 48 9.13 -3.15 0.44
C VAL A 48 9.43 -3.99 1.66
N GLN A 49 8.64 -3.81 2.71
CA GLN A 49 8.78 -4.54 3.97
C GLN A 49 7.62 -5.49 4.17
N ARG A 50 7.93 -6.77 4.26
CA ARG A 50 7.00 -7.79 4.72
C ARG A 50 6.86 -7.74 6.24
N TRP A 51 5.65 -7.96 6.73
CA TRP A 51 5.35 -8.10 8.15
C TRP A 51 4.38 -9.26 8.40
N VAL A 52 4.46 -9.82 9.60
CA VAL A 52 3.57 -10.88 10.09
C VAL A 52 3.08 -10.49 11.47
N ALA A 53 1.77 -10.33 11.63
CA ALA A 53 1.14 -10.11 12.92
C ALA A 53 0.64 -11.44 13.49
N ASP A 54 1.06 -11.76 14.71
CA ASP A 54 0.65 -12.94 15.45
C ASP A 54 -0.54 -12.61 16.36
N TYR A 55 -1.71 -13.16 16.04
CA TYR A 55 -2.93 -12.98 16.84
C TYR A 55 -3.37 -14.28 17.53
N ARG A 56 -2.48 -15.26 17.71
CA ARG A 56 -2.83 -16.55 18.34
C ARG A 56 -3.39 -16.40 19.74
N ASP A 57 -2.88 -15.44 20.51
CA ASP A 57 -3.38 -15.15 21.86
C ASP A 57 -4.86 -14.68 21.88
N ARG A 58 -5.37 -14.17 20.75
CA ARG A 58 -6.74 -13.65 20.62
C ARG A 58 -7.68 -14.58 19.87
N PHE A 59 -7.19 -15.26 18.83
CA PHE A 59 -8.02 -16.02 17.89
C PHE A 59 -7.62 -17.49 17.75
N GLY A 60 -6.67 -17.97 18.55
CA GLY A 60 -6.22 -19.35 18.58
C GLY A 60 -5.15 -19.69 17.54
N ASP A 61 -4.74 -20.96 17.52
CA ASP A 61 -3.66 -21.44 16.68
C ASP A 61 -3.90 -21.15 15.18
N GLY A 62 -2.84 -20.68 14.51
CA GLY A 62 -2.87 -20.34 13.08
C GLY A 62 -3.42 -18.96 12.75
N ALA A 63 -3.84 -18.16 13.75
CA ALA A 63 -4.30 -16.78 13.56
C ALA A 63 -3.15 -15.80 13.28
N TYR A 64 -2.59 -15.92 12.07
CA TYR A 64 -1.58 -15.01 11.55
C TYR A 64 -2.17 -14.09 10.49
N ASN A 65 -1.64 -12.87 10.42
CA ASN A 65 -1.96 -11.92 9.38
C ASN A 65 -0.69 -11.49 8.66
N PHE A 66 -0.66 -11.66 7.35
CA PHE A 66 0.51 -11.43 6.50
C PHE A 66 0.27 -10.21 5.63
N GLY A 67 1.26 -9.34 5.50
CA GLY A 67 1.15 -8.22 4.58
C GLY A 67 2.48 -7.61 4.22
N ASP A 68 2.42 -6.71 3.25
CA ASP A 68 3.55 -5.91 2.81
C ASP A 68 3.25 -4.43 3.02
N THR A 69 4.30 -3.63 3.14
CA THR A 69 4.21 -2.17 3.09
C THR A 69 5.28 -1.66 2.16
N MET A 70 4.87 -0.87 1.17
CA MET A 70 5.75 -0.21 0.25
C MET A 70 5.95 1.24 0.67
N PHE A 71 7.20 1.69 0.65
CA PHE A 71 7.58 3.09 0.78
C PHE A 71 8.32 3.48 -0.49
N LEU A 72 7.85 4.51 -1.18
CA LEU A 72 8.60 5.12 -2.29
C LEU A 72 8.90 6.56 -1.92
N SER A 73 10.19 6.91 -1.92
CA SER A 73 10.66 8.26 -1.68
C SER A 73 11.42 8.81 -2.87
N TYR A 74 11.38 10.12 -3.06
CA TYR A 74 12.23 10.83 -4.00
C TYR A 74 12.80 12.08 -3.37
N GLU A 75 14.01 12.44 -3.78
CA GLU A 75 14.76 13.58 -3.25
C GLU A 75 15.10 14.56 -4.36
N THR A 76 14.98 15.85 -4.06
CA THR A 76 15.29 16.95 -4.96
C THR A 76 16.44 17.82 -4.43
N LYS A 77 16.89 18.80 -5.23
CA LYS A 77 17.92 19.76 -4.84
C LYS A 77 17.42 20.76 -3.80
N ASN A 78 16.14 21.12 -3.83
CA ASN A 78 15.53 22.08 -2.93
C ASN A 78 14.03 21.81 -2.77
N ILE A 79 13.44 22.29 -1.68
CA ILE A 79 12.03 22.07 -1.34
C ILE A 79 11.08 22.55 -2.44
N GLY A 80 11.41 23.66 -3.12
CA GLY A 80 10.58 24.22 -4.20
C GLY A 80 10.47 23.33 -5.44
N ALA A 81 11.33 22.32 -5.59
CA ALA A 81 11.27 21.36 -6.68
C ALA A 81 10.45 20.11 -6.37
N LEU A 82 9.95 19.93 -5.13
CA LEU A 82 9.24 18.72 -4.73
C LEU A 82 7.99 18.46 -5.56
N GLU A 83 7.24 19.52 -5.88
CA GLU A 83 6.00 19.41 -6.64
C GLU A 83 6.20 19.24 -8.14
N ASN A 84 7.44 19.36 -8.62
CA ASN A 84 7.76 19.09 -10.02
C ASN A 84 7.64 17.60 -10.37
N TYR A 85 7.55 16.73 -9.36
CA TYR A 85 7.56 15.27 -9.52
C TYR A 85 6.41 14.61 -8.79
N GLY A 86 5.68 13.76 -9.50
CA GLY A 86 4.55 13.00 -8.96
C GLY A 86 4.74 11.50 -9.16
N VAL A 87 4.01 10.72 -8.36
CA VAL A 87 4.01 9.26 -8.41
C VAL A 87 2.69 8.76 -8.99
N VAL A 88 2.77 7.78 -9.88
CA VAL A 88 1.62 6.98 -10.32
C VAL A 88 1.91 5.53 -10.00
N GLN A 89 0.95 4.86 -9.37
CA GLN A 89 0.99 3.42 -9.13
C GLN A 89 0.06 2.73 -10.12
N TYR A 90 0.49 1.58 -10.63
CA TYR A 90 -0.30 0.65 -11.41
C TYR A 90 -0.42 -0.66 -10.64
N VAL A 91 -1.57 -1.32 -10.75
CA VAL A 91 -1.85 -2.59 -10.09
C VAL A 91 -2.42 -3.60 -11.08
N LYS A 92 -2.05 -4.87 -10.87
CA LYS A 92 -2.59 -6.04 -11.54
C LYS A 92 -2.75 -7.16 -10.52
N GLY A 93 -3.75 -8.02 -10.69
CA GLY A 93 -4.01 -9.18 -9.84
C GLY A 93 -5.30 -9.07 -9.05
N CYS A 94 -5.40 -9.80 -7.95
CA CYS A 94 -6.66 -9.90 -7.21
C CYS A 94 -6.50 -10.12 -5.70
N VAL A 95 -7.57 -9.78 -4.99
CA VAL A 95 -7.79 -10.18 -3.60
C VAL A 95 -9.02 -11.09 -3.59
N TYR A 96 -8.86 -12.31 -3.10
CA TYR A 96 -9.90 -13.33 -3.17
C TYR A 96 -9.95 -14.15 -1.89
N ALA A 97 -11.04 -14.87 -1.70
CA ALA A 97 -11.20 -15.79 -0.59
C ALA A 97 -11.45 -17.21 -1.12
N ASN A 98 -11.01 -18.21 -0.35
CA ASN A 98 -11.32 -19.59 -0.63
C ASN A 98 -11.65 -20.38 0.65
N TYR A 99 -12.39 -21.47 0.49
CA TYR A 99 -12.79 -22.41 1.55
C TYR A 99 -13.17 -23.75 0.94
N TYR A 100 -13.14 -24.83 1.73
CA TYR A 100 -13.64 -26.13 1.28
C TYR A 100 -15.16 -26.23 1.49
N LYS A 101 -15.86 -26.72 0.46
CA LYS A 101 -17.27 -27.11 0.54
C LYS A 101 -17.43 -28.49 -0.08
N ASN A 102 -17.91 -29.46 0.70
CA ASN A 102 -18.14 -30.84 0.23
C ASN A 102 -16.92 -31.49 -0.44
N GLY A 103 -15.71 -31.20 0.06
CA GLY A 103 -14.45 -31.72 -0.48
C GLY A 103 -13.89 -30.96 -1.70
N GLU A 104 -14.58 -29.91 -2.16
CA GLU A 104 -14.12 -29.07 -3.27
C GLU A 104 -13.69 -27.68 -2.77
N LEU A 105 -12.56 -27.19 -3.29
CA LEU A 105 -12.07 -25.85 -2.98
C LEU A 105 -12.88 -24.80 -3.75
N GLN A 106 -13.66 -24.02 -3.03
CA GLN A 106 -14.46 -22.92 -3.58
C GLN A 106 -13.63 -21.63 -3.54
N THR A 107 -13.62 -20.89 -4.65
CA THR A 107 -12.97 -19.58 -4.76
C THR A 107 -14.01 -18.52 -5.07
N PHE A 108 -13.95 -17.39 -4.36
CA PHE A 108 -14.87 -16.26 -4.56
C PHE A 108 -14.14 -14.93 -4.30
N PHE A 109 -14.72 -13.83 -4.77
CA PHE A 109 -14.08 -12.50 -4.73
C PHE A 109 -14.94 -11.52 -3.94
N PRO A 110 -14.93 -11.60 -2.60
CA PRO A 110 -15.81 -10.78 -1.76
C PRO A 110 -15.27 -9.35 -1.55
N TYR A 111 -14.05 -9.06 -2.00
CA TYR A 111 -13.39 -7.79 -1.75
C TYR A 111 -13.63 -6.85 -2.92
N ALA A 112 -14.03 -5.63 -2.62
CA ALA A 112 -14.22 -4.57 -3.59
C ALA A 112 -13.37 -3.34 -3.21
N ARG A 113 -13.06 -2.53 -4.22
CA ARG A 113 -12.51 -1.17 -4.07
C ARG A 113 -13.46 -0.18 -4.69
N HIS A 114 -13.33 1.07 -4.27
CA HIS A 114 -13.91 2.18 -4.97
C HIS A 114 -13.15 2.46 -6.28
N VAL A 115 -13.84 3.01 -7.26
CA VAL A 115 -13.26 3.43 -8.54
C VAL A 115 -13.92 4.71 -8.97
N HIS A 116 -13.14 5.71 -9.38
CA HIS A 116 -13.66 7.01 -9.80
C HIS A 116 -14.60 7.63 -8.76
N ASN A 117 -14.25 7.51 -7.48
CA ASN A 117 -15.10 8.00 -6.41
C ASN A 117 -15.08 9.54 -6.40
N GLU A 118 -16.10 10.15 -7.00
CA GLU A 118 -16.44 11.55 -6.69
C GLU A 118 -17.34 11.66 -5.45
N THR A 119 -17.87 10.53 -4.94
CA THR A 119 -18.70 10.46 -3.74
C THR A 119 -18.54 9.13 -2.99
N PRO A 120 -18.81 9.04 -1.67
CA PRO A 120 -18.79 7.79 -0.89
C PRO A 120 -19.73 6.68 -1.39
N SER A 121 -20.71 7.03 -2.22
CA SER A 121 -21.69 6.12 -2.82
C SER A 121 -21.31 5.71 -4.25
N GLY A 122 -20.10 6.03 -4.69
CA GLY A 122 -19.63 5.73 -6.04
C GLY A 122 -19.53 4.24 -6.35
N PRO A 123 -19.37 3.88 -7.63
CA PRO A 123 -19.32 2.49 -8.05
C PRO A 123 -18.15 1.77 -7.38
N THR A 124 -18.41 0.55 -6.92
CA THR A 124 -17.37 -0.36 -6.45
C THR A 124 -17.07 -1.41 -7.51
N GLN A 125 -15.81 -1.79 -7.62
CA GLN A 125 -15.39 -2.93 -8.43
C GLN A 125 -14.78 -3.98 -7.53
N VAL A 126 -14.96 -5.25 -7.89
CA VAL A 126 -14.25 -6.36 -7.26
C VAL A 126 -12.75 -6.15 -7.44
N TRP A 127 -11.95 -6.49 -6.42
CA TRP A 127 -10.49 -6.55 -6.50
C TRP A 127 -10.03 -7.69 -7.42
N LEU A 128 -10.23 -7.52 -8.73
CA LEU A 128 -9.84 -8.46 -9.78
C LEU A 128 -9.47 -7.68 -11.04
N GLN A 129 -8.17 -7.47 -11.23
CA GLN A 129 -7.58 -6.69 -12.33
C GLN A 129 -6.68 -7.60 -13.16
N LYS A 130 -7.15 -7.97 -14.35
CA LYS A 130 -6.41 -8.89 -15.23
C LYS A 130 -5.27 -8.20 -15.96
N ASP A 131 -5.48 -6.94 -16.26
CA ASP A 131 -4.53 -6.06 -16.91
C ASP A 131 -4.00 -5.04 -15.91
N TRP A 132 -2.94 -4.36 -16.31
CA TRP A 132 -2.39 -3.26 -15.52
C TRP A 132 -3.32 -2.07 -15.58
N ILE A 133 -3.86 -1.67 -14.44
CA ILE A 133 -4.68 -0.46 -14.32
C ILE A 133 -3.98 0.54 -13.42
N ILE A 134 -4.36 1.82 -13.51
CA ILE A 134 -3.94 2.82 -12.53
C ILE A 134 -4.54 2.46 -11.17
N ASP A 135 -3.71 2.49 -10.14
CA ASP A 135 -4.11 2.24 -8.76
C ASP A 135 -4.46 3.55 -8.05
N SER A 136 -5.59 4.13 -8.42
CA SER A 136 -6.19 5.28 -7.74
C SER A 136 -7.66 5.02 -7.50
N ASP A 137 -8.18 5.53 -6.39
CA ASP A 137 -9.60 5.43 -6.07
C ASP A 137 -10.42 6.57 -6.70
N ASP A 138 -9.76 7.64 -7.15
CA ASP A 138 -10.38 8.79 -7.80
C ASP A 138 -10.03 8.87 -9.31
N LYS A 139 -10.32 10.01 -9.95
CA LYS A 139 -9.99 10.24 -11.37
C LYS A 139 -8.56 10.74 -11.58
N ASP A 140 -7.94 11.32 -10.56
CA ASP A 140 -6.56 11.76 -10.61
C ASP A 140 -5.65 10.51 -10.54
N PRO A 141 -4.85 10.24 -11.57
CA PRO A 141 -3.99 9.06 -11.58
C PRO A 141 -2.77 9.20 -10.66
N MET A 142 -2.52 10.39 -10.11
CA MET A 142 -1.42 10.59 -9.18
C MET A 142 -1.75 9.92 -7.85
N TYR A 143 -0.92 8.96 -7.46
CA TYR A 143 -1.15 8.17 -6.27
C TYR A 143 -1.18 9.06 -5.02
N ASN A 144 -2.16 8.86 -4.14
CA ASN A 144 -2.39 9.70 -2.96
C ASN A 144 -2.59 11.19 -3.29
N SER A 145 -3.23 11.53 -4.40
CA SER A 145 -3.75 12.89 -4.59
C SER A 145 -4.94 13.15 -3.67
N PRO A 146 -5.05 14.33 -3.05
CA PRO A 146 -6.24 14.72 -2.30
C PRO A 146 -7.41 14.97 -3.26
N PHE A 147 -8.57 14.42 -2.92
CA PHE A 147 -9.79 14.67 -3.67
C PHE A 147 -10.25 16.13 -3.48
N PRO A 148 -10.63 16.85 -4.56
CA PRO A 148 -11.04 18.25 -4.44
C PRO A 148 -12.24 18.48 -3.52
N THR A 149 -13.18 17.53 -3.43
CA THR A 149 -14.40 17.72 -2.62
C THR A 149 -14.26 17.23 -1.19
N ASP A 150 -13.37 16.29 -0.90
CA ASP A 150 -13.21 15.72 0.44
C ASP A 150 -12.61 16.72 1.43
N TYR A 151 -11.97 17.77 0.88
CA TYR A 151 -11.16 18.73 1.63
C TYR A 151 -11.37 20.17 1.20
N ALA A 152 -12.54 20.49 0.61
CA ALA A 152 -12.88 21.85 0.18
C ALA A 152 -12.65 22.89 1.30
N ASP A 153 -12.92 22.51 2.55
CA ASP A 153 -12.69 23.36 3.72
C ASP A 153 -11.23 23.35 4.23
N MET A 154 -10.45 22.32 3.92
CA MET A 154 -9.07 22.16 4.40
C MET A 154 -8.03 22.82 3.47
N LYS A 155 -8.47 23.39 2.33
CA LYS A 155 -7.63 24.15 1.37
C LYS A 155 -6.31 23.43 1.04
N VAL A 156 -6.37 22.12 0.77
CA VAL A 156 -5.16 21.36 0.42
C VAL A 156 -4.63 21.91 -0.92
N PRO A 157 -3.47 22.58 -0.92
CA PRO A 157 -3.13 23.49 -2.01
C PRO A 157 -2.57 22.78 -3.26
N SER A 158 -2.28 21.48 -3.14
CA SER A 158 -1.45 20.76 -4.11
C SER A 158 -1.90 19.31 -4.25
N ARG A 159 -1.71 18.74 -5.45
CA ARG A 159 -1.91 17.30 -5.71
C ARG A 159 -1.02 16.43 -4.80
N HIS A 160 0.05 16.98 -4.22
CA HIS A 160 0.97 16.29 -3.30
C HIS A 160 0.45 16.26 -1.84
N GLY A 161 -0.79 16.68 -1.58
CA GLY A 161 -1.27 16.95 -0.24
C GLY A 161 -1.14 15.79 0.76
N PHE A 162 -1.25 14.55 0.29
CA PHE A 162 -1.08 13.35 1.13
C PHE A 162 0.31 12.71 1.04
N TYR A 163 1.25 13.35 0.37
CA TYR A 163 2.63 12.91 0.41
C TYR A 163 3.17 13.17 1.81
N ARG A 164 4.04 12.29 2.26
CA ARG A 164 4.55 12.29 3.62
C ARG A 164 5.97 12.81 3.64
N TRP A 165 6.32 13.41 4.76
CA TRP A 165 7.68 13.77 5.13
C TRP A 165 7.84 13.57 6.64
N ASN A 166 9.09 13.59 7.12
CA ASN A 166 9.37 13.53 8.55
C ASN A 166 10.00 14.83 9.01
N SER A 167 9.51 15.37 10.13
CA SER A 167 10.04 16.59 10.75
C SER A 167 11.47 16.45 11.27
N VAL A 168 11.91 15.22 11.49
CA VAL A 168 13.28 14.88 11.83
C VAL A 168 13.91 14.15 10.65
N GLU A 169 15.02 14.66 10.14
CA GLU A 169 15.86 13.94 9.19
C GLU A 169 16.53 12.79 9.91
N ASN A 170 15.89 11.62 9.85
CA ASN A 170 16.48 10.41 10.32
C ASN A 170 16.38 9.40 9.20
N PHE A 171 17.42 9.30 8.37
CA PHE A 171 17.49 8.26 7.36
C PHE A 171 18.45 7.16 7.80
N ASP A 172 18.06 5.90 7.63
CA ASP A 172 18.93 4.77 7.90
C ASP A 172 20.05 4.72 6.85
N VAL A 173 20.99 3.79 7.01
CA VAL A 173 22.12 3.62 6.09
C VAL A 173 21.71 3.34 4.64
N ASN A 174 20.44 3.00 4.40
CA ASN A 174 19.86 2.76 3.08
C ASN A 174 19.01 3.94 2.57
N GLY A 175 19.00 5.07 3.28
CA GLY A 175 18.21 6.25 2.94
C GLY A 175 16.73 6.15 3.30
N LEU A 176 16.33 5.24 4.19
CA LEU A 176 14.94 5.07 4.67
C LEU A 176 14.67 5.94 5.88
N PRO A 177 13.51 6.59 6.01
CA PRO A 177 13.19 7.24 7.27
C PRO A 177 13.25 6.21 8.43
N ILE A 178 14.19 6.40 9.36
CA ILE A 178 14.34 5.69 10.63
C ILE A 178 13.08 5.94 11.47
N SER A 179 12.57 7.19 11.47
CA SER A 179 11.24 7.44 11.98
C SER A 179 10.21 7.10 10.91
N ARG A 180 9.71 5.88 11.04
CA ARG A 180 8.33 5.53 10.69
C ARG A 180 7.40 5.79 11.89
N GLN A 181 7.83 6.62 12.84
CA GLN A 181 7.05 6.95 14.01
C GLN A 181 5.99 7.95 13.56
N SER A 182 4.73 7.58 13.79
CA SER A 182 3.56 8.44 13.55
C SER A 182 3.65 9.81 14.23
N GLU A 183 4.58 9.97 15.19
CA GLU A 183 4.81 11.19 15.96
C GLU A 183 5.57 12.27 15.17
N THR A 184 6.40 11.90 14.19
CA THR A 184 7.17 12.87 13.38
C THR A 184 6.74 12.93 11.92
N GLU A 185 5.89 11.99 11.51
CA GLU A 185 5.34 11.92 10.17
C GLU A 185 4.32 13.02 9.96
N GLU A 186 4.46 13.76 8.86
CA GLU A 186 3.60 14.88 8.51
C GLU A 186 3.11 14.73 7.07
N LEU A 187 1.89 15.23 6.81
CA LEU A 187 1.34 15.33 5.47
C LEU A 187 1.71 16.68 4.86
N TYR A 188 2.26 16.65 3.65
CA TYR A 188 2.80 17.81 2.95
C TYR A 188 1.75 18.92 2.75
N GLY A 189 0.48 18.58 2.49
CA GLY A 189 -0.58 19.55 2.26
C GLY A 189 -1.23 20.15 3.51
N PHE A 190 -0.90 19.67 4.72
CA PHE A 190 -1.64 20.00 5.94
C PHE A 190 -0.82 20.72 7.02
N LYS A 191 0.51 20.67 6.94
CA LYS A 191 1.40 21.38 7.88
C LYS A 191 2.50 22.15 7.13
N PHE A 192 3.35 22.84 7.88
CA PHE A 192 4.48 23.64 7.41
C PHE A 192 5.27 22.96 6.28
N PRO A 193 5.88 23.74 5.36
CA PRO A 193 6.67 23.18 4.28
C PRO A 193 7.76 22.25 4.85
N PRO A 194 8.07 21.15 4.15
CA PRO A 194 9.03 20.18 4.62
C PRO A 194 10.39 20.86 4.85
N THR A 195 11.10 20.46 5.89
CA THR A 195 12.42 21.02 6.23
C THR A 195 13.54 20.44 5.36
N PHE A 196 13.25 19.39 4.58
CA PHE A 196 14.18 18.70 3.69
C PHE A 196 13.54 18.47 2.32
N PRO A 197 14.31 18.44 1.23
CA PRO A 197 13.79 18.33 -0.14
C PRO A 197 13.42 16.89 -0.51
N LYS A 198 12.70 16.17 0.35
CA LYS A 198 12.32 14.77 0.16
C LYS A 198 10.86 14.51 0.56
N LEU A 199 10.14 13.83 -0.30
CA LEU A 199 8.79 13.33 -0.03
C LEU A 199 8.74 11.81 -0.21
N TYR A 200 7.76 11.18 0.41
CA TYR A 200 7.47 9.77 0.20
C TYR A 200 5.97 9.46 0.22
N ILE A 201 5.61 8.37 -0.45
CA ILE A 201 4.30 7.74 -0.35
C ILE A 201 4.42 6.40 0.37
N VAL A 202 3.29 5.93 0.89
CA VAL A 202 3.18 4.61 1.52
C VAL A 202 1.97 3.90 0.93
N ASP A 203 2.16 2.65 0.52
CA ASP A 203 1.07 1.76 0.14
C ASP A 203 1.00 0.53 1.05
N ARG A 204 -0.23 0.13 1.35
CA ARG A 204 -0.60 -1.02 2.17
C ARG A 204 -1.82 -1.69 1.52
N PRO A 205 -1.62 -2.64 0.61
CA PRO A 205 -2.72 -3.22 -0.20
C PRO A 205 -3.63 -4.19 0.58
N GLY A 206 -3.55 -4.14 1.91
CA GLY A 206 -4.23 -5.02 2.85
C GLY A 206 -3.34 -6.16 3.34
N SER A 207 -3.98 -7.14 3.95
CA SER A 207 -3.33 -8.32 4.52
C SER A 207 -4.12 -9.60 4.23
N ALA A 208 -3.42 -10.72 4.25
CA ALA A 208 -3.93 -12.08 4.04
C ALA A 208 -3.96 -12.84 5.37
N PHE A 209 -5.04 -13.57 5.62
CA PHE A 209 -5.25 -14.32 6.86
C PHE A 209 -6.30 -15.42 6.66
N ALA A 210 -6.18 -16.47 7.45
CA ALA A 210 -7.16 -17.54 7.51
C ALA A 210 -7.90 -17.47 8.85
N SER A 211 -9.23 -17.60 8.80
CA SER A 211 -10.07 -17.53 9.99
C SER A 211 -11.22 -18.53 9.90
N ALA A 212 -11.66 -19.05 11.04
CA ALA A 212 -12.89 -19.82 11.11
C ALA A 212 -14.11 -18.92 10.82
N SER A 213 -15.01 -19.37 9.97
CA SER A 213 -16.28 -18.72 9.64
C SER A 213 -17.39 -19.77 9.54
N LEU A 214 -18.65 -19.35 9.65
CA LEU A 214 -19.79 -20.26 9.48
C LEU A 214 -20.25 -20.29 8.03
N ILE A 215 -20.11 -21.45 7.39
CA ILE A 215 -20.62 -21.74 6.05
C ILE A 215 -21.72 -22.79 6.20
N ASP A 216 -22.94 -22.45 5.78
CA ASP A 216 -24.13 -23.31 5.94
C ASP A 216 -24.32 -23.83 7.38
N GLY A 217 -24.00 -22.98 8.37
CA GLY A 217 -24.11 -23.29 9.79
C GLY A 217 -22.97 -24.16 10.35
N LYS A 218 -21.93 -24.48 9.57
CA LYS A 218 -20.77 -25.26 10.00
C LYS A 218 -19.49 -24.41 10.04
N PRO A 219 -18.61 -24.60 11.03
CA PRO A 219 -17.34 -23.91 11.10
C PRO A 219 -16.41 -24.42 9.99
N GLU A 220 -16.05 -23.54 9.07
CA GLU A 220 -15.09 -23.78 8.00
C GLU A 220 -13.95 -22.75 8.09
N ILE A 221 -12.75 -23.14 7.67
CA ILE A 221 -11.69 -22.17 7.47
C ILE A 221 -11.97 -21.41 6.18
N VAL A 222 -11.93 -20.09 6.25
CA VAL A 222 -11.96 -19.20 5.08
C VAL A 222 -10.64 -18.46 5.05
N ALA A 223 -9.89 -18.61 3.96
CA ALA A 223 -8.63 -17.94 3.76
C ALA A 223 -8.79 -16.76 2.81
N LYS A 224 -8.42 -15.56 3.28
CA LYS A 224 -8.24 -14.37 2.44
C LYS A 224 -6.85 -14.44 1.82
N ASN A 225 -6.77 -14.27 0.52
CA ASN A 225 -5.55 -14.33 -0.27
C ASN A 225 -5.31 -13.00 -0.96
N ILE A 226 -4.05 -12.60 -1.05
CA ILE A 226 -3.62 -11.44 -1.85
C ILE A 226 -2.68 -11.97 -2.92
N SER A 227 -2.92 -11.58 -4.17
CA SER A 227 -2.00 -11.84 -5.27
C SER A 227 -1.99 -10.64 -6.20
N LEU A 228 -1.23 -9.62 -5.79
CA LEU A 228 -1.15 -8.32 -6.45
C LEU A 228 0.29 -8.02 -6.90
N ASP A 229 0.41 -7.54 -8.12
CA ASP A 229 1.62 -6.97 -8.68
C ASP A 229 1.42 -5.48 -8.85
N PHE A 230 2.48 -4.74 -8.55
CA PHE A 230 2.49 -3.30 -8.61
C PHE A 230 3.67 -2.82 -9.45
N LYS A 231 3.42 -1.75 -10.20
CA LYS A 231 4.45 -0.96 -10.84
C LYS A 231 4.26 0.47 -10.39
N VAL A 232 5.24 1.06 -9.74
CA VAL A 232 5.17 2.44 -9.27
C VAL A 232 6.21 3.28 -10.01
N CYS A 233 5.77 4.37 -10.61
CA CYS A 233 6.58 5.18 -11.51
C CYS A 233 6.58 6.65 -11.05
N ILE A 234 7.72 7.31 -11.24
CA ILE A 234 7.88 8.75 -11.00
C ILE A 234 7.84 9.47 -12.34
N TYR A 235 7.06 10.53 -12.42
CA TYR A 235 6.91 11.40 -13.58
C TYR A 235 7.22 12.84 -13.21
N LYS A 236 7.38 13.71 -14.20
CA LYS A 236 7.15 15.13 -13.96
C LYS A 236 5.65 15.33 -13.72
N THR A 237 5.28 16.12 -12.71
CA THR A 237 3.86 16.33 -12.36
C THR A 237 3.03 16.88 -13.52
N GLN A 238 3.63 17.73 -14.36
CA GLN A 238 2.97 18.30 -15.53
C GLN A 238 2.63 17.26 -16.61
N ASP A 239 3.32 16.12 -16.63
CA ASP A 239 3.12 15.04 -17.60
C ASP A 239 2.04 14.05 -17.09
N ILE A 240 1.64 14.16 -15.82
CA ILE A 240 0.55 13.38 -15.23
C ILE A 240 -0.77 14.12 -15.48
N PRO A 241 -1.72 13.54 -16.24
CA PRO A 241 -3.01 14.19 -16.47
C PRO A 241 -3.75 14.40 -15.14
N LYS A 242 -4.59 15.44 -15.07
CA LYS A 242 -5.36 15.76 -13.85
C LYS A 242 -6.55 14.83 -13.61
N SER A 243 -6.95 14.09 -14.63
CA SER A 243 -8.09 13.19 -14.64
C SER A 243 -7.88 12.16 -15.74
N VAL A 244 -8.31 10.93 -15.50
CA VAL A 244 -8.48 9.91 -16.53
C VAL A 244 -9.93 9.41 -16.52
N ASP A 245 -10.50 9.21 -17.70
CA ASP A 245 -11.92 8.84 -17.84
C ASP A 245 -12.16 7.32 -17.77
N GLN A 246 -11.09 6.51 -17.78
CA GLN A 246 -11.13 5.05 -17.95
C GLN A 246 -10.31 4.29 -16.88
N MET A 247 -10.57 4.49 -15.59
CA MET A 247 -10.03 3.58 -14.57
C MET A 247 -10.64 2.19 -14.74
N GLY A 248 -9.79 1.16 -14.76
CA GLY A 248 -10.19 -0.23 -15.02
C GLY A 248 -9.85 -0.71 -16.43
N GLU A 249 -9.39 0.17 -17.33
CA GLU A 249 -8.77 -0.22 -18.59
C GLU A 249 -7.24 -0.15 -18.49
N GLN A 250 -6.55 -0.81 -19.41
CA GLN A 250 -5.09 -0.76 -19.46
C GLN A 250 -4.62 0.64 -19.85
N VAL A 251 -4.28 1.46 -18.85
CA VAL A 251 -3.82 2.84 -19.04
C VAL A 251 -2.42 2.96 -18.46
N PHE A 252 -1.44 3.22 -19.33
CA PHE A 252 -0.11 3.66 -18.94
C PHE A 252 0.05 5.13 -19.29
N ILE A 253 0.71 5.88 -18.40
CA ILE A 253 1.13 7.25 -18.70
C ILE A 253 2.50 7.15 -19.34
N ASP A 254 2.70 7.85 -20.44
CA ASP A 254 3.95 7.79 -21.19
C ASP A 254 5.09 8.51 -20.46
N ASN A 255 6.33 8.12 -20.79
CA ASN A 255 7.57 8.78 -20.38
C ASN A 255 7.82 8.87 -18.85
N PRO A 256 7.73 7.76 -18.08
CA PRO A 256 8.20 7.75 -16.71
C PRO A 256 9.70 8.06 -16.62
N LEU A 257 10.11 8.79 -15.59
CA LEU A 257 11.53 9.03 -15.29
C LEU A 257 12.20 7.75 -14.77
N THR A 258 11.47 7.00 -13.94
CA THR A 258 11.85 5.67 -13.44
C THR A 258 10.60 4.92 -13.00
N CYS A 259 10.68 3.60 -13.01
CA CYS A 259 9.66 2.71 -12.45
C CYS A 259 10.30 1.65 -11.56
N PHE A 260 9.55 1.20 -10.58
CA PHE A 260 9.90 0.09 -9.70
C PHE A 260 8.77 -0.93 -9.70
N ASP A 261 9.13 -2.21 -9.81
CA ASP A 261 8.19 -3.30 -9.66
C ASP A 261 8.22 -3.82 -8.22
N TRP A 262 7.06 -4.05 -7.65
CA TRP A 262 6.93 -4.74 -6.37
C TRP A 262 5.68 -5.62 -6.35
N LYS A 263 5.60 -6.53 -5.37
CA LYS A 263 4.57 -7.55 -5.31
C LYS A 263 4.09 -7.68 -3.88
N SER A 264 2.79 -7.88 -3.69
CA SER A 264 2.22 -8.39 -2.44
C SER A 264 1.46 -9.67 -2.73
N ARG A 265 2.00 -10.80 -2.28
CA ARG A 265 1.50 -12.13 -2.63
C ARG A 265 1.54 -13.03 -1.42
N GLU A 266 0.37 -13.28 -0.87
CA GLU A 266 0.17 -14.14 0.28
C GLU A 266 -1.01 -15.04 -0.04
N VAL A 267 -0.70 -16.27 -0.42
CA VAL A 267 -1.66 -17.28 -0.86
C VAL A 267 -1.63 -18.45 0.09
N TYR A 268 -2.79 -18.82 0.61
CA TYR A 268 -2.98 -19.95 1.51
C TYR A 268 -2.87 -21.26 0.75
N ASN A 269 -1.86 -22.05 1.10
CA ASN A 269 -1.70 -23.41 0.63
C ASN A 269 -2.52 -24.35 1.53
N TRP A 270 -3.52 -24.99 0.93
CA TRP A 270 -4.47 -25.85 1.62
C TRP A 270 -3.90 -27.21 2.04
N ASP A 271 -2.84 -27.67 1.37
CA ASP A 271 -2.16 -28.92 1.72
C ASP A 271 -1.25 -28.72 2.94
N THR A 272 -0.51 -27.61 2.96
CA THR A 272 0.42 -27.28 4.05
C THR A 272 -0.22 -26.50 5.19
N LYS A 273 -1.43 -25.94 4.97
CA LYS A 273 -2.17 -25.06 5.87
C LYS A 273 -1.40 -23.80 6.26
N LYS A 274 -0.59 -23.27 5.34
CA LYS A 274 0.28 -22.10 5.56
C LYS A 274 0.13 -21.10 4.42
N TYR A 275 0.41 -19.84 4.71
CA TYR A 275 0.59 -18.82 3.68
C TYR A 275 1.95 -18.95 3.00
N GLU A 276 1.93 -18.84 1.69
CA GLU A 276 3.10 -18.86 0.81
C GLU A 276 3.12 -17.60 -0.05
N THR A 277 4.32 -17.24 -0.51
CA THR A 277 4.56 -16.07 -1.35
C THR A 277 4.98 -16.52 -2.75
N PRO A 278 4.04 -16.94 -3.62
CA PRO A 278 4.37 -17.52 -4.91
C PRO A 278 5.02 -16.50 -5.85
N GLU A 279 5.98 -16.97 -6.65
CA GLU A 279 6.70 -16.15 -7.63
C GLU A 279 5.87 -15.82 -8.88
N GLU A 280 4.80 -16.59 -9.11
CA GLU A 280 3.78 -16.35 -10.13
C GLU A 280 2.45 -15.88 -9.52
N MET A 281 1.67 -15.14 -10.33
CA MET A 281 0.35 -14.68 -9.93
C MET A 281 -0.61 -15.86 -9.78
N SER A 282 -1.50 -15.81 -8.79
CA SER A 282 -2.48 -16.87 -8.57
C SER A 282 -3.37 -17.08 -9.79
N GLY A 283 -3.59 -18.33 -10.18
CA GLY A 283 -4.51 -18.69 -11.27
C GLY A 283 -5.94 -18.17 -11.04
N ALA A 284 -6.33 -17.96 -9.78
CA ALA A 284 -7.60 -17.31 -9.43
C ALA A 284 -7.74 -15.92 -10.05
N CYS A 285 -6.65 -15.15 -10.13
CA CYS A 285 -6.67 -13.81 -10.70
C CYS A 285 -6.72 -13.81 -12.24
N MET A 286 -6.36 -14.93 -12.87
CA MET A 286 -6.25 -15.04 -14.33
C MET A 286 -7.48 -15.70 -14.97
N ALA A 287 -8.29 -16.43 -14.20
CA ALA A 287 -9.46 -17.14 -14.73
C ALA A 287 -10.49 -16.17 -15.37
N SER A 288 -10.99 -16.51 -16.56
CA SER A 288 -12.22 -15.92 -17.11
C SER A 288 -13.38 -16.24 -16.17
N LYS A 289 -14.22 -15.25 -15.83
CA LYS A 289 -15.53 -15.55 -15.23
C LYS A 289 -16.21 -16.54 -16.18
N LYS A 290 -16.42 -17.77 -15.71
CA LYS A 290 -17.35 -18.70 -16.36
C LYS A 290 -18.77 -18.30 -16.00
#